data_AF-A0A0K2RCB4-F1
#
_entry.id   AF-A0A0K2RCB4-F1
#
_cell.length_a   1.000
_cell.length_b   1.000
_cell.length_c   1.000
_cell.angle_alpha   90.00
_cell.angle_beta   90.00
_cell.angle_gamma   90.00
#
_symmetry.space_group_name_H-M   'P 1'
#
loop_
_entity.id
_entity.type
_entity.pdbx_description
1 polymer ?
#
loop_
_entity_poly.entity_id
_entity_poly.type
_entity_poly.pdbx_seq_one_letter_code
_entity_poly.pdbx_strand_id
1 'polypeptide(L)' 'MKYNRQLMMAILHDKVQIAKAVNAKAIALEDAPRGYAEFDAGAATKYVLNPNGYVKA' A
#
# COMPACT_ATOMS: atom_id res chain seq x y z
N MET A 1 19.59 -0.35 -0.76
CA MET A 1 18.73 -1.12 0.17
C MET A 1 19.33 -1.16 1.59
N LYS A 2 19.64 -0.01 2.22
CA LYS A 2 20.35 0.03 3.51
C LYS A 2 19.49 -0.43 4.70
N TYR A 3 18.17 -0.18 4.64
CA TYR A 3 17.27 -0.38 5.79
C TYR A 3 16.23 -1.49 5.59
N ASN A 4 15.99 -1.94 4.35
CA ASN A 4 14.85 -2.80 4.01
C ASN A 4 14.84 -4.13 4.80
N ARG A 5 15.99 -4.78 5.02
CA ARG A 5 16.04 -6.02 5.81
C ARG A 5 15.60 -5.80 7.25
N GLN A 6 16.07 -4.72 7.89
CA GLN A 6 15.71 -4.41 9.28
C GLN A 6 14.23 -4.01 9.39
N LEU A 7 13.74 -3.21 8.46
CA LEU A 7 12.32 -2.81 8.40
C LEU A 7 11.39 -4.00 8.12
N MET A 8 11.78 -4.89 7.22
CA MET A 8 11.04 -6.13 6.95
C MET A 8 10.93 -7.00 8.22
N MET A 9 12.03 -7.18 8.96
CA MET A 9 12.00 -7.93 10.22
C MET A 9 11.13 -7.26 11.29
N ALA A 10 11.02 -5.93 11.29
CA ALA A 10 10.09 -5.23 12.17
C ALA A 10 8.62 -5.53 11.81
N ILE A 11 8.30 -5.62 10.52
CA ILE A 11 6.97 -6.01 10.04
C ILE A 11 6.66 -7.47 10.42
N LEU A 12 7.59 -8.40 10.15
CA LEU A 12 7.38 -9.84 10.40
C LEU A 12 7.27 -10.20 11.89
N HIS A 13 7.85 -9.37 12.78
CA HIS A 13 7.72 -9.53 14.23
C HIS A 13 6.64 -8.63 14.84
N ASP A 14 5.67 -8.15 14.03
CA ASP A 14 4.54 -7.33 14.44
C ASP A 14 4.88 -6.05 15.20
N LYS A 15 6.12 -5.55 15.06
CA LYS A 15 6.56 -4.30 15.70
C LYS A 15 5.98 -3.06 15.02
N VAL A 16 5.54 -3.17 13.77
CA VAL A 16 4.99 -2.08 12.97
C VAL A 16 3.87 -2.57 12.07
N GLN A 17 2.71 -1.89 12.09
CA GLN A 17 1.54 -2.17 11.24
C GLN A 17 1.44 -1.14 10.11
N ILE A 18 2.41 -1.15 9.18
CA ILE A 18 2.60 -0.06 8.21
C ILE A 18 1.40 0.13 7.27
N ALA A 19 0.79 -0.96 6.80
CA ALA A 19 -0.37 -0.89 5.89
C ALA A 19 -1.54 -0.13 6.51
N LYS A 20 -1.79 -0.35 7.82
CA LYS A 20 -2.80 0.40 8.57
C LYS A 20 -2.40 1.86 8.75
N ALA A 21 -1.13 2.12 9.09
CA ALA A 21 -0.63 3.47 9.35
C ALA A 21 -0.75 4.40 8.14
N VAL A 22 -0.64 3.88 6.92
CA VAL A 22 -0.74 4.66 5.68
C VAL A 22 -2.09 4.51 4.96
N ASN A 23 -3.07 3.87 5.59
CA ASN A 23 -4.36 3.55 4.98
C ASN A 23 -4.17 2.90 3.58
N ALA A 24 -3.43 1.79 3.55
CA ALA A 24 -3.15 1.09 2.30
C ALA A 24 -4.42 0.47 1.71
N LYS A 25 -4.68 0.73 0.43
CA LYS A 25 -5.84 0.22 -0.30
C LYS A 25 -5.39 -0.46 -1.58
N ALA A 26 -5.63 -1.77 -1.67
CA ALA A 26 -5.41 -2.52 -2.91
C ALA A 26 -6.47 -2.14 -3.95
N ILE A 27 -6.05 -1.81 -5.17
CA ILE A 27 -6.94 -1.51 -6.30
C ILE A 27 -6.52 -2.31 -7.52
N ALA A 28 -7.48 -2.62 -8.40
CA ALA A 28 -7.20 -3.25 -9.68
C ALA A 28 -6.49 -2.26 -10.62
N LEU A 29 -5.92 -2.76 -11.73
CA LEU A 29 -5.15 -1.91 -12.64
C LEU A 29 -6.04 -0.88 -13.35
N GLU A 30 -7.29 -1.25 -13.62
CA GLU A 30 -8.30 -0.44 -14.30
C GLU A 30 -8.75 0.75 -13.45
N ASP A 31 -8.63 0.62 -12.12
CA ASP A 31 -8.92 1.66 -11.13
C ASP A 31 -7.77 2.65 -10.93
N ALA A 32 -6.61 2.42 -11.53
CA ALA A 32 -5.45 3.29 -11.34
C ALA A 32 -5.74 4.77 -11.65
N PRO A 33 -6.40 5.15 -12.77
CA PRO A 33 -6.71 6.56 -13.06
C PRO A 33 -7.52 7.24 -11.95
N ARG A 34 -8.51 6.53 -11.37
CA ARG A 34 -9.29 7.00 -10.24
C ARG A 34 -8.42 7.16 -8.99
N GLY A 35 -7.58 6.19 -8.68
CA GLY A 35 -6.64 6.25 -7.55
C GLY A 35 -5.67 7.43 -7.63
N TYR A 36 -5.16 7.74 -8.83
CA TYR A 36 -4.34 8.93 -9.07
C TYR A 36 -5.12 10.23 -8.84
N ALA A 37 -6.34 10.35 -9.37
CA ALA A 37 -7.18 11.55 -9.18
C ALA A 37 -7.55 11.77 -7.70
N GLU A 38 -7.94 10.71 -6.98
CA GLU A 38 -8.23 10.79 -5.54
C GLU A 38 -6.99 11.20 -4.72
N PHE A 39 -5.82 10.63 -5.04
CA PHE A 39 -4.57 10.95 -4.36
C PHE A 39 -4.12 12.40 -4.64
N ASP A 40 -4.24 12.87 -5.88
CA ASP A 40 -3.95 14.25 -6.29
C ASP A 40 -4.89 15.26 -5.59
N ALA A 41 -6.16 14.87 -5.38
CA ALA A 41 -7.12 15.63 -4.59
C ALA A 41 -6.86 15.60 -3.07
N GLY A 42 -5.79 14.95 -2.61
CA GLY A 42 -5.36 14.95 -1.20
C GLY A 42 -5.89 13.80 -0.36
N ALA A 43 -6.37 12.71 -0.96
CA ALA A 43 -6.76 11.52 -0.20
C ALA A 43 -5.58 10.97 0.62
N ALA A 44 -5.77 10.82 1.92
CA ALA A 44 -4.80 10.21 2.84
C ALA A 44 -4.82 8.67 2.74
N THR A 45 -4.60 8.14 1.53
CA THR A 45 -4.68 6.71 1.21
C THR A 45 -3.49 6.30 0.37
N LYS A 46 -2.80 5.21 0.74
CA LYS A 46 -1.77 4.61 -0.10
C LYS A 46 -2.40 3.58 -1.04
N TYR A 47 -2.66 3.96 -2.28
CA TYR A 47 -3.12 3.01 -3.30
C TYR A 47 -1.99 2.05 -3.71
N VAL A 48 -2.30 0.75 -3.76
CA VAL A 48 -1.40 -0.34 -4.18
C VAL A 48 -2.04 -1.08 -5.33
N LEU A 49 -1.38 -1.09 -6.49
CA LEU A 49 -1.89 -1.80 -7.67
C LEU A 49 -1.80 -3.31 -7.47
N ASN A 50 -2.89 -4.01 -7.71
CA ASN A 50 -3.03 -5.47 -7.66
C ASN A 50 -3.46 -6.01 -9.03
N PRO A 51 -2.58 -5.95 -10.06
CA PRO A 51 -2.98 -6.17 -11.45
C PRO A 51 -3.45 -7.60 -11.76
N ASN A 52 -3.02 -8.58 -10.96
CA ASN A 52 -3.32 -10.00 -11.17
C ASN A 52 -4.15 -10.63 -10.04
N GLY A 53 -4.68 -9.82 -9.11
CA GLY A 53 -5.55 -10.32 -8.03
C GLY A 53 -4.86 -11.21 -6.99
N TYR A 54 -3.54 -11.12 -6.80
CA TYR A 54 -2.81 -11.98 -5.85
C TYR A 54 -3.09 -11.65 -4.39
N VAL A 55 -3.47 -10.41 -4.10
CA VAL A 55 -3.82 -9.96 -2.74
C VAL A 55 -5.35 -9.81 -2.67
N LYS A 56 -5.98 -10.35 -1.63
CA LYS A 56 -7.40 -10.07 -1.38
C LYS A 56 -7.53 -8.65 -0.80
N ALA A 57 -8.42 -7.86 -1.40
CA ALA A 57 -8.75 -6.51 -0.94
C ALA A 57 -9.68 -6.55 0.28
#